data_AF-A0A916HPR0-F1
#
_entry.id   AF-A0A916HPR0-F1
#
_cell.length_a   1.000
_cell.length_b   1.000
_cell.length_c   1.000
_cell.angle_alpha   90.00
_cell.angle_beta   90.00
_cell.angle_gamma   90.00
#
_symmetry.space_group_name_H-M   'P 1'
#
loop_
_entity.id
_entity.type
_entity.pdbx_description
1 polymer ?
#
loop_
_entity_poly.entity_id
_entity_poly.type
_entity_poly.pdbx_seq_one_letter_code
_entity_poly.pdbx_strand_id
1 'polypeptide(L)' 'MAVENLPDFTRPARKHWESIPADIRQRLLANVWCGQCRHEVTLTNFTGTIKGGSLLLVGKCADCHGDVARVIEGS' A
#
# COMPACT_ATOMS: atom_id res chain seq x y z
N MET A 1 13.70 18.37 -0.19
CA MET A 1 12.43 18.39 -0.96
C MET A 1 12.22 16.94 -1.41
N ALA A 2 11.16 16.20 -1.11
CA ALA A 2 9.82 16.52 -0.65
C ALA A 2 9.47 15.66 0.58
N VAL A 3 8.77 16.26 1.55
CA VAL A 3 8.00 15.46 2.50
C VAL A 3 6.83 14.89 1.70
N GLU A 4 6.91 13.61 1.34
CA GLU A 4 5.77 12.89 0.78
C GLU A 4 4.70 12.84 1.87
N ASN A 5 3.86 13.87 1.88
CA ASN A 5 2.71 13.91 2.75
C ASN A 5 1.78 12.81 2.24
N LEU A 6 1.81 11.66 2.90
CA LEU A 6 0.79 10.62 2.86
C LEU A 6 -0.29 11.05 3.86
N PRO A 7 -1.27 11.91 3.49
CA PRO A 7 -2.28 12.42 4.43
C PRO A 7 -3.09 11.28 5.08
N ASP A 8 -3.18 10.12 4.42
CA ASP A 8 -4.08 9.04 4.82
C ASP A 8 -3.37 7.86 5.51
N PHE A 9 -2.15 8.06 6.00
CA PHE A 9 -1.48 7.06 6.84
C PHE A 9 -1.63 7.41 8.32
N THR A 10 -2.06 6.44 9.13
CA THR A 10 -1.95 6.59 10.58
C THR A 10 -0.48 6.67 11.00
N ARG A 11 -0.16 7.37 12.10
CA ARG A 11 1.23 7.47 12.61
C ARG A 11 1.96 6.11 12.70
N PRO A 12 1.39 5.04 13.31
CA PRO A 12 2.08 3.75 13.37
C PRO A 12 2.22 3.09 11.99
N ALA A 13 1.22 3.24 11.10
CA ALA A 13 1.31 2.74 9.73
C ALA A 13 2.41 3.42 8.93
N ARG A 14 2.54 4.75 9.07
CA ARG A 14 3.62 5.53 8.45
C ARG A 14 4.98 5.06 8.90
N LYS A 15 5.18 4.88 10.22
CA LYS A 15 6.45 4.40 10.76
C LYS A 15 6.82 3.01 10.22
N HIS A 16 5.86 2.09 10.15
CA HIS A 16 6.07 0.77 9.53
C HIS A 16 6.40 0.91 8.04
N TRP A 17 5.64 1.70 7.30
CA TRP A 17 5.86 1.91 5.87
C TRP A 17 7.24 2.51 5.59
N GLU A 18 7.64 3.55 6.32
CA GLU A 18 8.94 4.21 6.18
C GLU A 18 10.12 3.32 6.60
N SER A 19 9.90 2.34 7.49
CA SER A 19 10.93 1.34 7.83
C SER A 19 11.23 0.35 6.70
N ILE A 20 10.33 0.22 5.71
CA ILE A 20 10.52 -0.64 4.56
C ILE A 20 11.38 0.10 3.52
N PRO A 21 12.47 -0.50 3.02
CA PRO A 21 13.29 0.09 1.96
C PRO A 21 12.48 0.52 0.74
N ALA A 22 12.87 1.61 0.08
CA ALA A 22 12.09 2.21 -1.01
C ALA A 22 11.87 1.25 -2.20
N ASP A 23 12.87 0.44 -2.53
CA ASP A 23 12.80 -0.58 -3.57
C ASP A 23 11.77 -1.68 -3.23
N ILE A 24 11.72 -2.08 -1.95
CA ILE A 24 10.72 -3.04 -1.46
C ILE A 24 9.33 -2.41 -1.46
N ARG A 25 9.18 -1.15 -1.03
CA ARG A 25 7.91 -0.42 -1.11
C ARG A 25 7.38 -0.38 -2.54
N GLN A 26 8.22 -0.05 -3.52
CA GLN A 26 7.82 -0.05 -4.93
C GLN A 26 7.35 -1.42 -5.40
N ARG A 27 8.06 -2.50 -5.03
CA ARG A 27 7.65 -3.87 -5.36
C ARG A 27 6.31 -4.24 -4.71
N LEU A 28 6.08 -3.84 -3.46
CA LEU A 28 4.82 -4.08 -2.75
C LEU A 28 3.63 -3.37 -3.40
N LEU A 29 3.86 -2.15 -3.92
CA LEU A 29 2.84 -1.41 -4.65
C LEU A 29 2.59 -1.97 -6.06
N ALA A 30 3.62 -2.46 -6.74
CA ALA A 30 3.50 -3.00 -8.10
C ALA A 30 2.95 -4.43 -8.17
N ASN A 31 2.94 -5.17 -7.06
CA ASN A 31 2.50 -6.56 -7.00
C ASN A 31 1.25 -6.71 -6.13
N VAL A 32 0.16 -6.03 -6.50
CA VAL A 32 -1.14 -6.14 -5.82
C VAL A 32 -2.12 -6.91 -6.69
N TRP A 33 -2.74 -7.97 -6.16
CA TRP A 33 -3.73 -8.73 -6.91
C TRP A 33 -5.05 -7.95 -7.04
N CYS A 34 -5.50 -7.71 -8.27
CA CYS A 34 -6.82 -7.16 -8.53
C CYS A 34 -7.82 -8.28 -8.82
N GLY A 35 -8.86 -8.43 -7.98
CA GLY A 35 -9.92 -9.42 -8.23
C GLY A 35 -10.72 -9.17 -9.53
N GLN A 36 -10.79 -7.92 -9.98
CA GLN A 36 -11.51 -7.54 -11.21
C GLN A 36 -10.66 -7.79 -12.47
N CYS A 37 -9.38 -7.39 -12.46
CA CYS A 37 -8.47 -7.59 -13.60
C CYS A 37 -7.92 -9.02 -13.67
N ARG A 38 -7.91 -9.74 -12.53
CA ARG A 38 -7.42 -11.12 -12.38
C ARG A 38 -5.92 -11.29 -12.68
N HIS A 39 -5.14 -10.25 -12.42
CA HIS A 39 -3.68 -10.27 -12.47
C HIS A 39 -3.10 -9.29 -11.44
N GLU A 40 -1.77 -9.30 -11.28
CA GLU A 40 -1.05 -8.30 -10.51
C GLU A 40 -1.10 -6.92 -11.18
N VAL A 41 -1.41 -5.91 -10.38
CA VAL A 41 -1.55 -4.51 -10.79
C VAL A 41 -0.76 -3.61 -9.86
N THR A 42 -0.56 -2.37 -10.32
CA THR A 42 -0.02 -1.32 -9.48
C THR A 42 -1.11 -0.68 -8.62
N LEU A 43 -0.84 -0.55 -7.32
CA LEU A 43 -1.66 0.15 -6.36
C LEU A 43 -1.41 1.66 -6.43
N THR A 44 -2.47 2.43 -6.63
CA THR A 44 -2.45 3.89 -6.72
C THR A 44 -3.40 4.51 -5.69
N ASN A 45 -3.22 5.80 -5.38
CA ASN A 45 -4.08 6.56 -4.45
C ASN A 45 -4.37 5.80 -3.15
N PHE A 46 -3.31 5.30 -2.51
CA PHE A 46 -3.44 4.39 -1.38
C PHE A 46 -3.28 5.08 -0.03
N THR A 47 -3.96 4.49 0.94
CA THR A 47 -3.98 4.84 2.35
C THR A 47 -3.38 3.69 3.15
N GLY A 48 -2.96 3.95 4.39
CA GLY A 48 -2.28 2.95 5.21
C GLY A 48 -2.73 2.96 6.66
N THR A 49 -3.15 1.80 7.15
CA THR A 49 -3.57 1.63 8.55
C THR A 49 -2.99 0.36 9.15
N ILE A 50 -2.81 0.33 10.47
CA ILE A 50 -2.45 -0.90 11.18
C ILE A 50 -3.74 -1.61 11.59
N LYS A 51 -3.87 -2.87 11.20
CA LYS A 51 -5.00 -3.72 11.58
C LYS A 51 -4.45 -5.07 12.05
N GLY A 52 -4.71 -5.42 13.31
CA GLY A 52 -4.23 -6.69 13.89
C GLY A 52 -2.71 -6.83 13.88
N GLY A 53 -1.96 -5.73 14.06
CA GLY A 53 -0.49 -5.73 14.01
C GLY A 53 0.12 -5.70 12.60
N SER A 54 -0.68 -5.87 11.55
CA SER A 54 -0.22 -5.81 10.15
C SER A 54 -0.52 -4.46 9.52
N LEU A 55 0.32 -4.05 8.57
CA LEU A 55 0.09 -2.86 7.76
C LEU A 55 -0.85 -3.21 6.59
N LEU A 56 -2.05 -2.64 6.62
CA LEU A 56 -3.03 -2.72 5.56
C LEU A 56 -2.95 -1.47 4.68
N LEU A 57 -2.65 -1.68 3.40
CA LEU A 57 -2.73 -0.68 2.35
C LEU A 57 -4.05 -0.84 1.59
N VAL A 58 -4.79 0.26 1.41
CA VAL A 58 -6.05 0.27 0.64
C VAL A 58 -6.00 1.40 -0.37
N GLY A 59 -6.27 1.11 -1.64
CA GLY A 59 -6.24 2.09 -2.71
C GLY A 59 -6.95 1.60 -3.97
N LYS A 60 -6.52 2.12 -5.12
CA LYS A 60 -7.14 1.88 -6.42
C LYS A 60 -6.22 1.11 -7.36
N CYS A 61 -6.82 0.23 -8.14
CA CYS A 61 -6.15 -0.46 -9.25
C CYS A 61 -5.78 0.57 -10.33
N ALA A 62 -4.54 0.54 -10.82
CA ALA A 62 -4.10 1.42 -11.90
C ALA A 62 -4.88 1.20 -13.21
N ASP A 63 -5.37 -0.02 -13.47
CA ASP A 63 -5.96 -0.38 -14.75
C ASP A 63 -7.49 -0.22 -14.77
N CYS A 64 -8.17 -0.74 -13.75
CA CYS A 64 -9.64 -0.71 -13.68
C CYS A 64 -10.21 0.30 -12.68
N HIS A 65 -9.35 0.99 -11.92
CA HIS A 65 -9.75 1.90 -10.84
C HIS A 65 -10.64 1.28 -9.75
N GLY A 66 -10.74 -0.06 -9.72
CA GLY A 66 -11.43 -0.81 -8.70
C GLY A 66 -10.70 -0.76 -7.36
N ASP A 67 -11.44 -1.00 -6.28
CA ASP A 67 -10.87 -1.08 -4.93
C ASP A 67 -9.98 -2.31 -4.79
N VAL A 68 -8.75 -2.08 -4.33
CA VAL A 68 -7.76 -3.12 -4.09
C VAL A 68 -7.05 -2.85 -2.76
N ALA A 69 -6.59 -3.92 -2.13
CA ALA A 69 -5.90 -3.84 -0.86
C ALA A 69 -4.71 -4.80 -0.82
N ARG A 70 -3.68 -4.42 -0.07
CA ARG A 70 -2.49 -5.23 0.19
C ARG A 70 -2.20 -5.25 1.67
N VAL A 71 -2.03 -6.45 2.23
CA VAL A 71 -1.59 -6.64 3.61
C VAL A 71 -0.09 -6.91 3.62
N ILE A 72 0.61 -6.25 4.52
CA ILE A 72 2.03 -6.42 4.80
C ILE A 72 2.14 -6.83 6.27
N GLU A 73 2.49 -8.09 6.50
CA GLU A 73 2.72 -8.62 7.84
C GLU A 73 4.09 -8.13 8.33
N GLY A 74 4.11 -7.51 9.52
CA GLY A 74 5.33 -7.17 10.22
C GLY A 74 5.57 -8.20 11.31
N SER A 75 6.58 -9.04 11.14
CA SER A 75 7.09 -9.94 12.19
C SER A 75 7.76 -9.18 13.32
#